data_AF-A0A3N5JKG2-F1
#
_entry.id   AF-A0A3N5JKG2-F1
#
_cell.length_a   1.000
_cell.length_b   1.000
_cell.length_c   1.000
_cell.angle_alpha   90.00
_cell.angle_beta   90.00
_cell.angle_gamma   90.00
#
_symmetry.space_group_name_H-M   'P 1'
#
loop_
_entity.id
_entity.type
_entity.pdbx_description
1 polymer ?
#
loop_
_entity_poly.entity_id
_entity_poly.type
_entity_poly.pdbx_seq_one_letter_code
_entity_poly.pdbx_strand_id
1 'polypeptide(L)'
;MKKLVHHGILTPDPPEFKGQSIQINGVKIVLTPLQEEMAYAWAKKKDTPYVADPVFIRNFMTDFCRALGLGKTVSVNDIDFSELNERVDQERAAREALSKEERKALAAQRKATREQLKATYGYAIADDERIELATYMTEPSGIFMGRGKHPLRGRWKAGATKKDITLNLSPDAEINRDEWDEVCWQPESLWVARWEDKLSGKLKYIWLHDTAPIKQTREAQKFDKATELDSRLEKIQQHIEEGLRSDNAKIRKIATACTLIDRLCLRVGDEKDPDEADTVGATTLRPEHIKFLEQNWVEFRFLGKDSVLWHKKIELPDVVIQNLQELARTARPSLTAKSNKKHPIYSKPQLFPDVSSRDVNGFLSEVMPGLSAKVFRTHHATAVVKKSLYETR
;
A
#
# COMPACT_ATOMS: atom_id res chain seq x y z
N MET A 1 5.20 -0.90 -25.87
CA MET A 1 5.58 -2.28 -26.27
C MET A 1 4.81 -2.63 -27.53
N LYS A 2 5.43 -3.35 -28.46
CA LYS A 2 4.82 -3.83 -29.70
C LYS A 2 4.17 -5.20 -29.52
N LYS A 3 4.72 -6.03 -28.63
CA LYS A 3 4.26 -7.40 -28.37
C LYS A 3 4.33 -7.75 -26.88
N LEU A 4 3.36 -8.53 -26.39
CA LEU A 4 3.28 -9.08 -25.04
C LEU A 4 2.51 -10.40 -25.06
N VAL A 5 3.21 -11.50 -24.76
CA VAL A 5 2.63 -12.85 -24.73
C VAL A 5 2.96 -13.51 -23.39
N HIS A 6 1.97 -14.11 -22.73
CA HIS A 6 2.15 -14.85 -21.47
C HIS A 6 0.99 -15.84 -21.25
N HIS A 7 1.18 -16.81 -20.35
CA HIS A 7 0.20 -17.88 -20.07
C HIS A 7 -0.89 -17.47 -19.05
N GLY A 8 -1.25 -16.19 -18.96
CA GLY A 8 -2.08 -15.68 -17.86
C GLY A 8 -1.34 -15.66 -16.50
N ILE A 9 -2.11 -15.77 -15.42
CA ILE A 9 -1.59 -15.81 -14.03
C ILE A 9 -2.25 -16.95 -13.23
N LEU A 10 -1.67 -17.33 -12.10
CA LEU A 10 -2.23 -18.35 -11.22
C LEU A 10 -3.16 -17.73 -10.16
N THR A 11 -4.32 -18.33 -9.96
CA THR A 11 -5.17 -18.05 -8.80
C THR A 11 -4.97 -19.18 -7.79
N PRO A 12 -4.43 -18.93 -6.59
CA PRO A 12 -4.22 -19.99 -5.61
C PRO A 12 -5.53 -20.66 -5.22
N ASP A 13 -5.51 -21.99 -5.12
CA ASP A 13 -6.65 -22.76 -4.61
C ASP A 13 -6.89 -22.45 -3.12
N PRO A 14 -8.15 -22.48 -2.66
CA PRO A 14 -8.45 -22.39 -1.24
C PRO A 14 -7.86 -23.60 -0.48
N PRO A 15 -7.67 -23.49 0.84
CA PRO A 15 -7.33 -24.64 1.67
C PRO A 15 -8.31 -25.80 1.47
N GLU A 16 -7.81 -27.03 1.62
CA GLU A 16 -8.62 -28.24 1.56
C GLU A 16 -9.82 -28.16 2.52
N PHE A 17 -11.01 -28.35 1.96
CA PHE A 17 -12.27 -28.47 2.70
C PHE A 17 -12.37 -29.83 3.38
N LYS A 18 -12.53 -29.83 4.71
CA LYS A 18 -12.60 -31.04 5.53
C LYS A 18 -13.99 -31.31 6.13
N GLY A 19 -14.96 -30.44 5.87
CA GLY A 19 -16.32 -30.57 6.41
C GLY A 19 -16.38 -30.33 7.92
N GLN A 20 -15.51 -29.45 8.43
CA GLN A 20 -15.41 -29.17 9.86
C GLN A 20 -16.61 -28.35 10.35
N SER A 21 -16.83 -28.37 11.66
CA SER A 21 -17.94 -27.68 12.29
C SER A 21 -17.50 -26.64 13.31
N ILE A 22 -18.42 -25.74 13.62
CA ILE A 22 -18.36 -24.87 14.80
C ILE A 22 -19.56 -25.15 15.67
N GLN A 23 -19.53 -24.68 16.92
CA GLN A 23 -20.74 -24.62 17.74
C GLN A 23 -21.10 -23.17 18.01
N ILE A 24 -22.39 -22.84 17.92
CA ILE A 24 -22.91 -21.53 18.31
C ILE A 24 -23.97 -21.77 19.38
N ASN A 25 -23.74 -21.26 20.60
CA ASN A 25 -24.62 -21.50 21.75
C ASN A 25 -24.95 -23.00 21.98
N GLY A 26 -23.95 -23.87 21.79
CA GLY A 26 -24.08 -25.33 21.95
C GLY A 26 -24.72 -26.06 20.76
N VAL A 27 -25.15 -25.36 19.71
CA VAL A 27 -25.67 -25.96 18.48
C VAL A 27 -24.52 -26.16 17.48
N LYS A 28 -24.27 -27.42 17.10
CA LYS A 28 -23.25 -27.78 16.11
C LYS A 28 -23.72 -27.42 14.69
N ILE A 29 -22.87 -26.72 13.94
CA ILE A 29 -23.12 -26.29 12.57
C ILE A 29 -21.96 -26.78 11.69
N VAL A 30 -22.27 -27.63 10.72
CA VAL A 30 -21.30 -28.05 9.69
C VAL A 30 -21.10 -26.91 8.70
N LEU A 31 -19.84 -26.53 8.47
CA LEU A 31 -19.51 -25.40 7.62
C LEU A 31 -19.54 -25.77 6.14
N THR A 32 -19.96 -24.81 5.31
CA THR A 32 -19.73 -24.84 3.85
C THR A 32 -18.27 -24.54 3.53
N PRO A 33 -17.77 -24.80 2.30
CA PRO A 33 -16.37 -24.56 1.94
C PRO A 33 -15.87 -23.14 2.25
N LEU A 34 -16.64 -22.10 1.89
CA LEU A 34 -16.28 -20.71 2.18
C LEU A 34 -16.25 -20.44 3.69
N GLN A 35 -17.23 -20.92 4.44
CA GLN A 35 -17.30 -20.70 5.88
C GLN A 35 -16.14 -21.42 6.59
N GLU A 36 -15.79 -22.64 6.17
CA GLU A 36 -14.63 -23.36 6.71
C GLU A 36 -13.34 -22.61 6.40
N GLU A 37 -13.16 -22.10 5.18
CA GLU A 37 -11.99 -21.30 4.82
C GLU A 37 -11.84 -20.06 5.74
N MET A 38 -12.93 -19.35 5.98
CA MET A 38 -12.96 -18.19 6.90
C MET A 38 -12.64 -18.58 8.34
N ALA A 39 -13.28 -19.63 8.86
CA ALA A 39 -13.09 -20.12 10.22
C ALA A 39 -11.67 -20.65 10.46
N TYR A 40 -11.13 -21.37 9.49
CA TYR A 40 -9.76 -21.88 9.53
C TYR A 40 -8.73 -20.74 9.44
N ALA A 41 -8.98 -19.71 8.62
CA ALA A 41 -8.15 -18.51 8.60
C ALA A 41 -8.16 -17.77 9.95
N TRP A 42 -9.29 -17.77 10.66
CA TRP A 42 -9.40 -17.23 12.03
C TRP A 42 -8.66 -18.08 13.05
N ALA A 43 -8.84 -19.41 13.04
CA ALA A 43 -8.15 -20.33 13.94
C ALA A 43 -6.63 -20.21 13.82
N LYS A 44 -6.09 -19.95 12.62
CA LYS A 44 -4.66 -19.64 12.39
C LYS A 44 -4.17 -18.39 13.11
N LYS A 45 -5.05 -17.51 13.59
CA LYS A 45 -4.71 -16.28 14.33
C LYS A 45 -4.76 -16.44 15.84
N LYS A 46 -5.20 -17.59 16.37
CA LYS A 46 -5.47 -17.80 17.80
C LYS A 46 -4.31 -17.40 18.74
N ASP A 47 -3.06 -17.59 18.30
CA ASP A 47 -1.85 -17.28 19.09
C ASP A 47 -1.21 -15.93 18.71
N THR A 48 -1.95 -15.04 18.05
CA THR A 48 -1.44 -13.75 17.57
C THR A 48 -2.11 -12.58 18.28
N PRO A 49 -1.47 -11.40 18.37
CA PRO A 49 -2.10 -10.22 18.99
C PRO A 49 -3.40 -9.77 18.32
N TYR A 50 -3.67 -10.21 17.08
CA TYR A 50 -4.86 -9.82 16.33
C TYR A 50 -6.16 -10.32 16.95
N VAL A 51 -6.16 -11.46 17.64
CA VAL A 51 -7.37 -11.98 18.31
C VAL A 51 -7.71 -11.23 19.59
N ALA A 52 -6.85 -10.29 20.02
CA ALA A 52 -7.13 -9.36 21.11
C ALA A 52 -7.53 -7.96 20.61
N ASP A 53 -7.49 -7.69 19.30
CA ASP A 53 -7.86 -6.37 18.74
C ASP A 53 -9.38 -6.27 18.54
N PRO A 54 -10.09 -5.38 19.26
CA PRO A 54 -11.55 -5.31 19.21
C PRO A 54 -12.11 -4.96 17.82
N VAL A 55 -11.38 -4.16 17.02
CA VAL A 55 -11.82 -3.83 15.66
C VAL A 55 -11.62 -5.03 14.75
N PHE A 56 -10.50 -5.74 14.90
CA PHE A 56 -10.19 -6.93 14.12
C PHE A 56 -11.25 -8.02 14.36
N ILE A 57 -11.53 -8.33 15.63
CA ILE A 57 -12.56 -9.30 16.04
C ILE A 57 -13.92 -8.88 15.47
N ARG A 58 -14.37 -7.65 15.75
CA ARG A 58 -15.68 -7.16 15.30
C ARG A 58 -15.84 -7.25 13.79
N ASN A 59 -14.82 -6.83 13.04
CA ASN A 59 -14.84 -6.84 11.58
C ASN A 59 -14.92 -8.28 11.04
N PHE A 60 -14.13 -9.19 11.58
CA PHE A 60 -14.17 -10.60 11.20
C PHE A 60 -15.53 -11.21 11.51
N MET A 61 -16.01 -11.06 12.75
CA MET A 61 -17.29 -11.61 13.17
C MET A 61 -18.46 -11.08 12.34
N THR A 62 -18.41 -9.81 11.94
CA THR A 62 -19.43 -9.23 11.05
C THR A 62 -19.47 -9.94 9.70
N ASP A 63 -18.32 -10.22 9.09
CA ASP A 63 -18.27 -10.92 7.80
C ASP A 63 -18.58 -12.40 7.94
N PHE A 64 -18.08 -13.03 8.99
CA PHE A 64 -18.29 -14.46 9.24
C PHE A 64 -19.75 -14.76 9.58
N CYS A 65 -20.40 -13.97 10.43
CA CYS A 65 -21.84 -14.10 10.71
C CYS A 65 -22.69 -13.90 9.46
N ARG A 66 -22.30 -12.96 8.59
CA ARG A 66 -22.96 -12.78 7.28
C ARG A 66 -22.80 -14.02 6.40
N ALA A 67 -21.60 -14.60 6.33
CA ALA A 67 -21.34 -15.82 5.57
C ALA A 67 -22.10 -17.03 6.12
N LEU A 68 -22.34 -17.09 7.44
CA LEU A 68 -23.17 -18.09 8.10
C LEU A 68 -24.68 -17.87 7.89
N GLY A 69 -25.10 -16.75 7.30
CA GLY A 69 -26.52 -16.40 7.14
C GLY A 69 -27.20 -15.97 8.44
N LEU A 70 -26.43 -15.55 9.46
CA LEU A 70 -26.98 -15.06 10.72
C LEU A 70 -27.51 -13.64 10.55
N GLY A 71 -28.74 -13.39 11.02
CA GLY A 71 -29.37 -12.05 10.96
C GLY A 71 -28.73 -11.00 11.89
N LYS A 72 -27.82 -11.41 12.78
CA LYS A 72 -27.08 -10.53 13.70
C LYS A 72 -25.66 -11.03 13.92
N THR A 73 -24.74 -10.11 14.20
CA THR A 73 -23.38 -10.44 14.63
C THR A 73 -23.42 -10.99 16.05
N VAL A 74 -22.88 -12.18 16.28
CA VAL A 74 -22.70 -12.77 17.62
C VAL A 74 -21.30 -12.46 18.17
N SER A 75 -21.10 -12.64 19.47
CA SER A 75 -19.76 -12.48 20.06
C SER A 75 -18.85 -13.59 19.56
N VAL A 76 -17.55 -13.31 19.44
CA VAL A 76 -16.55 -14.34 19.15
C VAL A 76 -16.53 -15.43 20.23
N ASN A 77 -16.86 -15.07 21.47
CA ASN A 77 -16.93 -15.99 22.60
C ASN A 77 -18.16 -16.91 22.56
N ASP A 78 -19.16 -16.57 21.74
CA ASP A 78 -20.37 -17.40 21.58
C ASP A 78 -20.17 -18.49 20.52
N ILE A 79 -19.04 -18.46 19.80
CA ILE A 79 -18.67 -19.43 18.77
C ILE A 79 -17.49 -20.27 19.27
N ASP A 80 -17.71 -21.59 19.31
CA ASP A 80 -16.66 -22.55 19.57
C ASP A 80 -15.94 -22.95 18.27
N PHE A 81 -14.66 -22.59 18.19
CA PHE A 81 -13.75 -22.93 17.08
C PHE A 81 -12.82 -24.11 17.41
N SER A 82 -13.08 -24.89 18.46
CA SER A 82 -12.18 -25.94 18.96
C SER A 82 -11.76 -26.93 17.89
N GLU A 83 -12.68 -27.42 17.05
CA GLU A 83 -12.37 -28.35 15.96
C GLU A 83 -11.36 -27.77 14.94
N LEU A 84 -11.48 -26.46 14.63
CA LEU A 84 -10.56 -25.75 13.73
C LEU A 84 -9.22 -25.48 14.42
N ASN A 85 -9.24 -25.14 15.71
CA ASN A 85 -8.05 -24.90 16.53
C ASN A 85 -7.22 -26.19 16.68
N GLU A 86 -7.87 -27.33 16.89
CA GLU A 86 -7.25 -28.65 16.95
C GLU A 86 -6.56 -28.99 15.63
N ARG A 87 -7.20 -28.74 14.48
CA ARG A 87 -6.55 -28.89 13.16
C ARG A 87 -5.28 -28.05 13.06
N VAL A 88 -5.33 -26.78 13.46
CA VAL A 88 -4.17 -25.89 13.42
C VAL A 88 -3.03 -26.39 14.32
N ASP A 89 -3.37 -26.93 15.50
CA ASP A 89 -2.38 -27.50 16.43
C ASP A 89 -1.78 -28.81 15.90
N GLN A 90 -2.60 -29.70 15.35
CA GLN A 90 -2.14 -30.93 14.73
C GLN A 90 -1.22 -30.66 13.55
N GLU A 91 -1.56 -29.70 12.68
CA GLU A 91 -0.70 -29.28 11.56
C GLU A 91 0.63 -28.68 12.05
N ARG A 92 0.62 -27.93 13.16
CA ARG A 92 1.82 -27.39 13.79
C ARG A 92 2.69 -28.51 14.36
N ALA A 93 2.10 -29.40 15.16
CA ALA A 93 2.78 -30.53 15.78
C ALA A 93 3.36 -31.48 14.71
N ALA A 94 2.60 -31.79 13.66
CA ALA A 94 3.07 -32.61 12.54
C ALA A 94 4.29 -31.97 11.85
N ARG A 95 4.25 -30.65 11.61
CA ARG A 95 5.39 -29.93 11.02
C ARG A 95 6.62 -29.94 11.93
N GLU A 96 6.43 -29.86 13.24
CA GLU A 96 7.50 -29.90 14.24
C GLU A 96 8.09 -31.31 14.39
N ALA A 97 7.27 -32.34 14.25
CA ALA A 97 7.67 -33.74 14.31
C ALA A 97 8.49 -34.23 13.10
N LEU A 98 8.44 -33.52 11.96
CA LEU A 98 9.21 -33.89 10.77
C LEU A 98 10.72 -33.95 11.07
N SER A 99 11.35 -35.05 10.65
CA SER A 99 12.81 -35.21 10.67
C SER A 99 13.50 -34.21 9.73
N LYS A 100 14.83 -34.07 9.89
CA LYS A 100 15.63 -33.19 9.03
C LYS A 100 15.57 -33.65 7.56
N GLU A 101 15.58 -34.95 7.33
CA GLU A 101 15.50 -35.60 6.02
C GLU A 101 14.15 -35.34 5.35
N GLU A 102 13.03 -35.54 6.06
CA GLU A 102 11.68 -35.26 5.54
C GLU A 102 11.47 -33.78 5.26
N ARG A 103 11.93 -32.89 6.15
CA ARG A 103 11.87 -31.43 5.91
C ARG A 103 12.62 -31.05 4.64
N LYS A 104 13.80 -31.65 4.40
CA LYS A 104 14.59 -31.43 3.18
C LYS A 104 13.87 -31.95 1.94
N ALA A 105 13.27 -33.14 2.01
CA ALA A 105 12.50 -33.73 0.91
C ALA A 105 11.27 -32.88 0.53
N LEU A 106 10.48 -32.45 1.52
CA LEU A 106 9.32 -31.58 1.31
C LEU A 106 9.72 -30.21 0.74
N ALA A 107 10.84 -29.64 1.21
CA ALA A 107 11.37 -28.40 0.66
C ALA A 107 11.80 -28.56 -0.80
N ALA A 108 12.43 -29.68 -1.16
CA ALA A 108 12.82 -29.99 -2.54
C ALA A 108 11.60 -30.17 -3.45
N GLN A 109 10.56 -30.87 -2.98
CA GLN A 109 9.30 -31.04 -3.71
C GLN A 109 8.62 -29.68 -3.95
N ARG A 110 8.48 -28.84 -2.91
CA ARG A 110 7.91 -27.49 -3.04
C ARG A 110 8.71 -26.62 -3.99
N LYS A 111 10.04 -26.73 -3.97
CA LYS A 111 10.92 -26.00 -4.90
C LYS A 111 10.68 -26.44 -6.34
N ALA A 112 10.61 -27.75 -6.61
CA ALA A 112 10.34 -28.29 -7.94
C ALA A 112 8.98 -27.85 -8.48
N THR A 113 7.91 -27.94 -7.67
CA THR A 113 6.58 -27.44 -8.05
C THR A 113 6.60 -25.93 -8.32
N ARG A 114 7.29 -25.14 -7.49
CA ARG A 114 7.42 -23.69 -7.70
C ARG A 114 8.19 -23.36 -8.98
N GLU A 115 9.22 -24.11 -9.31
CA GLU A 115 10.00 -23.94 -10.55
C GLU A 115 9.18 -24.27 -11.79
N GLN A 116 8.37 -25.34 -11.73
CA GLN A 116 7.44 -25.70 -12.80
C GLN A 116 6.38 -24.60 -13.01
N LEU A 117 5.74 -24.14 -11.94
CA LEU A 117 4.75 -23.06 -12.01
C LEU A 117 5.38 -21.76 -12.51
N LYS A 118 6.59 -21.43 -12.04
CA LYS A 118 7.33 -20.25 -12.51
C LYS A 118 7.71 -20.38 -13.98
N ALA A 119 8.07 -21.57 -14.47
CA ALA A 119 8.38 -21.77 -15.89
C ALA A 119 7.17 -21.45 -16.79
N THR A 120 5.95 -21.81 -16.37
CA THR A 120 4.71 -21.55 -17.10
C THR A 120 4.21 -20.12 -16.95
N TYR A 121 4.01 -19.66 -15.71
CA TYR A 121 3.32 -18.38 -15.42
C TYR A 121 4.27 -17.25 -15.05
N GLY A 122 5.51 -17.56 -14.67
CA GLY A 122 6.48 -16.60 -14.13
C GLY A 122 7.16 -15.70 -15.15
N TYR A 123 6.86 -15.85 -16.44
CA TYR A 123 7.51 -15.09 -17.50
C TYR A 123 6.50 -14.64 -18.56
N ALA A 124 6.80 -13.51 -19.18
CA ALA A 124 6.17 -13.02 -20.40
C ALA A 124 7.24 -12.84 -21.49
N ILE A 125 6.82 -12.85 -22.75
CA ILE A 125 7.63 -12.40 -23.88
C ILE A 125 7.15 -11.00 -24.23
N ALA A 126 7.98 -9.97 -24.03
CA ALA A 126 7.67 -8.61 -24.44
C ALA A 126 8.71 -8.14 -25.45
N ASP A 127 8.25 -7.68 -26.63
CA ASP A 127 9.12 -7.25 -27.74
C ASP A 127 10.23 -8.28 -28.06
N ASP A 128 9.84 -9.56 -28.06
CA ASP A 128 10.68 -10.75 -28.33
C ASP A 128 11.74 -11.07 -27.25
N GLU A 129 11.72 -10.37 -26.11
CA GLU A 129 12.53 -10.70 -24.95
C GLU A 129 11.73 -11.45 -23.88
N ARG A 130 12.33 -12.51 -23.33
CA ARG A 130 11.76 -13.24 -22.20
C ARG A 130 12.04 -12.50 -20.89
N ILE A 131 10.98 -12.00 -20.27
CA ILE A 131 11.02 -11.16 -19.08
C ILE A 131 10.28 -11.86 -17.94
N GLU A 132 10.91 -11.93 -16.77
CA GLU A 132 10.28 -12.43 -15.55
C GLU A 132 9.12 -11.52 -15.10
N LEU A 133 8.09 -12.05 -14.46
CA LEU A 133 7.03 -11.26 -13.80
C LEU A 133 7.39 -10.95 -12.35
N ALA A 134 6.96 -9.79 -11.84
CA ALA A 134 7.19 -9.41 -10.44
C ALA A 134 6.55 -10.41 -9.44
N THR A 135 5.40 -10.94 -9.81
CA THR A 135 4.75 -12.13 -9.25
C THR A 135 3.89 -12.74 -10.35
N TYR A 136 3.50 -14.00 -10.23
CA TYR A 136 2.65 -14.68 -11.22
C TYR A 136 1.38 -15.26 -10.63
N MET A 137 1.08 -14.92 -9.37
CA MET A 137 -0.10 -15.38 -8.66
C MET A 137 -0.82 -14.24 -7.95
N THR A 138 -2.14 -14.36 -7.87
CA THR A 138 -2.97 -13.46 -7.06
C THR A 138 -2.74 -13.70 -5.56
N GLU A 139 -3.14 -12.72 -4.76
CA GLU A 139 -3.20 -12.90 -3.30
C GLU A 139 -4.34 -13.88 -2.97
N PRO A 140 -4.11 -14.90 -2.12
CA PRO A 140 -5.18 -15.81 -1.70
C PRO A 140 -6.21 -15.08 -0.83
N SER A 141 -7.39 -15.69 -0.69
CA SER A 141 -8.39 -15.22 0.28
C SER A 141 -7.83 -15.25 1.70
N GLY A 142 -8.28 -14.32 2.53
CA GLY A 142 -7.88 -14.30 3.93
C GLY A 142 -8.41 -13.11 4.71
N ILE A 143 -7.98 -13.01 5.97
CA ILE A 143 -8.34 -11.91 6.83
C ILE A 143 -7.40 -10.72 6.55
N PHE A 144 -7.97 -9.57 6.22
CA PHE A 144 -7.19 -8.37 5.94
C PHE A 144 -6.49 -7.86 7.20
N MET A 145 -5.16 -7.88 7.22
CA MET A 145 -4.40 -7.52 8.42
C MET A 145 -4.32 -6.00 8.63
N GLY A 146 -4.24 -5.21 7.55
CA GLY A 146 -3.99 -3.77 7.61
C GLY A 146 -2.64 -3.40 8.25
N ARG A 147 -2.21 -2.15 8.11
CA ARG A 147 -1.06 -1.61 8.84
C ARG A 147 -1.54 -0.57 9.85
N GLY A 148 -0.94 -0.55 11.04
CA GLY A 148 -1.37 0.33 12.13
C GLY A 148 -2.85 0.13 12.50
N LYS A 149 -3.55 1.22 12.79
CA LYS A 149 -4.97 1.20 13.17
C LYS A 149 -5.92 1.21 11.96
N HIS A 150 -5.60 0.46 10.90
CA HIS A 150 -6.40 0.42 9.68
C HIS A 150 -7.86 0.02 9.98
N PRO A 151 -8.88 0.76 9.51
CA PRO A 151 -10.27 0.53 9.90
C PRO A 151 -10.83 -0.79 9.36
N LEU A 152 -10.38 -1.23 8.19
CA LEU A 152 -10.77 -2.52 7.58
C LEU A 152 -10.04 -3.76 8.13
N ARG A 153 -9.12 -3.64 9.10
CA ARG A 153 -8.42 -4.83 9.62
C ARG A 153 -9.39 -5.83 10.25
N GLY A 154 -9.20 -7.11 10.01
CA GLY A 154 -10.12 -8.18 10.43
C GLY A 154 -11.23 -8.49 9.42
N ARG A 155 -11.48 -7.63 8.43
CA ARG A 155 -12.47 -7.91 7.38
C ARG A 155 -12.02 -9.08 6.51
N TRP A 156 -12.97 -9.84 5.97
CA TRP A 156 -12.67 -10.86 4.98
C TRP A 156 -12.28 -10.21 3.65
N LYS A 157 -11.18 -10.68 3.08
CA LYS A 157 -10.71 -10.30 1.76
C LYS A 157 -10.71 -11.53 0.87
N ALA A 158 -11.66 -11.59 -0.05
CA ALA A 158 -11.72 -12.63 -1.06
C ALA A 158 -10.56 -12.48 -2.06
N GLY A 159 -9.87 -13.57 -2.36
CA GLY A 159 -8.91 -13.64 -3.46
C GLY A 159 -9.61 -13.49 -4.81
N ALA A 160 -8.89 -12.99 -5.80
CA ALA A 160 -9.40 -12.89 -7.16
C ALA A 160 -9.42 -14.26 -7.83
N THR A 161 -10.54 -14.55 -8.49
CA THR A 161 -10.72 -15.69 -9.39
C THR A 161 -10.36 -15.28 -10.82
N LYS A 162 -10.19 -16.24 -11.74
CA LYS A 162 -9.94 -15.93 -13.16
C LYS A 162 -11.00 -14.98 -13.75
N LYS A 163 -12.25 -15.14 -13.32
CA LYS A 163 -13.40 -14.30 -13.71
C LYS A 163 -13.41 -12.90 -13.10
N ASP A 164 -12.45 -12.56 -12.24
CA ASP A 164 -12.26 -11.20 -11.72
C ASP A 164 -11.06 -10.49 -12.40
N ILE A 165 -10.35 -11.17 -13.29
CA ILE A 165 -9.03 -10.74 -13.77
C ILE A 165 -9.10 -10.33 -15.24
N THR A 166 -8.65 -9.10 -15.50
CA THR A 166 -8.32 -8.61 -16.84
C THR A 166 -6.85 -8.92 -17.17
N LEU A 167 -6.59 -9.49 -18.34
CA LEU A 167 -5.25 -9.67 -18.89
C LEU A 167 -4.90 -8.60 -19.92
N ASN A 168 -3.62 -8.19 -19.96
CA ASN A 168 -3.06 -7.36 -21.02
C ASN A 168 -2.19 -8.22 -21.92
N LEU A 169 -2.65 -8.49 -23.13
CA LEU A 169 -2.04 -9.41 -24.07
C LEU A 169 -2.09 -8.84 -25.47
N SER A 170 -1.10 -9.17 -26.30
CA SER A 170 -1.18 -8.87 -27.72
C SER A 170 -2.38 -9.58 -28.36
N PRO A 171 -3.02 -8.98 -29.38
CA PRO A 171 -4.21 -9.55 -30.01
C PRO A 171 -4.02 -10.98 -30.55
N ASP A 172 -2.81 -11.31 -30.98
CA ASP A 172 -2.36 -12.58 -31.55
C ASP A 172 -1.89 -13.62 -30.51
N ALA A 173 -1.93 -13.29 -29.20
CA ALA A 173 -1.54 -14.24 -28.16
C ALA A 173 -2.54 -15.38 -28.01
N GLU A 174 -2.05 -16.62 -28.00
CA GLU A 174 -2.85 -17.83 -27.79
C GLU A 174 -3.21 -18.01 -26.31
N ILE A 175 -4.46 -17.69 -25.96
CA ILE A 175 -5.02 -17.92 -24.63
C ILE A 175 -6.52 -18.24 -24.71
N ASN A 176 -7.01 -19.06 -23.79
CA ASN A 176 -8.45 -19.26 -23.62
C ASN A 176 -9.07 -18.00 -22.99
N ARG A 177 -9.60 -17.10 -23.84
CA ARG A 177 -10.17 -15.81 -23.42
C ARG A 177 -11.39 -15.97 -22.52
N ASP A 178 -12.15 -17.05 -22.69
CA ASP A 178 -13.38 -17.31 -21.94
C ASP A 178 -13.14 -17.64 -20.46
N GLU A 179 -11.92 -17.90 -20.03
CA GLU A 179 -11.62 -18.14 -18.61
C GLU A 179 -11.52 -16.85 -17.79
N TRP A 180 -11.29 -15.72 -18.44
CA TRP A 180 -10.94 -14.45 -17.81
C TRP A 180 -12.13 -13.48 -17.80
N ASP A 181 -12.03 -12.41 -17.01
CA ASP A 181 -13.02 -11.33 -17.06
C ASP A 181 -12.93 -10.57 -18.39
N GLU A 182 -11.71 -10.18 -18.75
CA GLU A 182 -11.42 -9.45 -19.98
C GLU A 182 -9.99 -9.78 -20.47
N VAL A 183 -9.80 -9.80 -21.78
CA VAL A 183 -8.46 -9.79 -22.40
C VAL A 183 -8.37 -8.56 -23.30
N CYS A 184 -7.50 -7.63 -22.93
CA CYS A 184 -7.32 -6.35 -23.62
C CYS A 184 -5.88 -6.19 -24.13
N TRP A 185 -5.66 -5.17 -24.98
CA TRP A 185 -4.33 -4.79 -25.44
C TRP A 185 -4.05 -3.32 -25.10
N GLN A 186 -3.14 -3.08 -24.17
CA GLN A 186 -2.70 -1.77 -23.73
C GLN A 186 -1.17 -1.66 -23.87
N PRO A 187 -0.66 -1.38 -25.09
CA PRO A 187 0.78 -1.41 -25.40
C PRO A 187 1.63 -0.40 -24.62
N GLU A 188 1.01 0.66 -24.10
CA GLU A 188 1.66 1.71 -23.31
C GLU A 188 1.88 1.34 -21.84
N SER A 189 1.23 0.26 -21.40
CA SER A 189 1.27 -0.21 -20.02
C SER A 189 2.12 -1.46 -19.84
N LEU A 190 2.80 -1.57 -18.70
CA LEU A 190 3.68 -2.70 -18.35
C LEU A 190 3.01 -3.74 -17.43
N TRP A 191 1.73 -3.58 -17.13
CA TRP A 191 0.99 -4.60 -16.39
C TRP A 191 0.59 -5.74 -17.31
N VAL A 192 0.53 -6.92 -16.73
CA VAL A 192 0.25 -8.21 -17.37
C VAL A 192 -1.14 -8.70 -16.99
N ALA A 193 -1.51 -8.51 -15.72
CA ALA A 193 -2.85 -8.77 -15.22
C ALA A 193 -3.26 -7.68 -14.24
N ARG A 194 -4.57 -7.42 -14.16
CA ARG A 194 -5.16 -6.55 -13.14
C ARG A 194 -6.50 -7.09 -12.68
N TRP A 195 -6.91 -6.72 -11.47
CA TRP A 195 -8.22 -7.04 -10.91
C TRP A 195 -8.60 -6.01 -9.84
N GLU A 196 -9.89 -5.90 -9.54
CA GLU A 196 -10.35 -5.06 -8.42
C GLU A 196 -10.31 -5.86 -7.10
N ASP A 197 -9.68 -5.28 -6.08
CA ASP A 197 -9.72 -5.80 -4.72
C ASP A 197 -11.11 -5.56 -4.12
N LYS A 198 -11.93 -6.62 -4.01
CA LYS A 198 -13.34 -6.54 -3.54
C LYS A 198 -13.52 -5.90 -2.16
N LEU A 199 -12.48 -5.88 -1.31
CA LEU A 199 -12.55 -5.27 0.01
C LEU A 199 -12.32 -3.76 -0.03
N SER A 200 -11.34 -3.30 -0.82
CA SER A 200 -10.92 -1.89 -0.87
C SER A 200 -11.37 -1.13 -2.12
N GLY A 201 -11.93 -1.81 -3.12
CA GLY A 201 -12.28 -1.24 -4.43
C GLY A 201 -11.08 -0.77 -5.25
N LYS A 202 -9.86 -1.13 -4.86
CA LYS A 202 -8.62 -0.68 -5.50
C LYS A 202 -8.14 -1.70 -6.52
N LEU A 203 -7.71 -1.21 -7.68
CA LEU A 203 -7.08 -2.05 -8.70
C LEU A 203 -5.73 -2.58 -8.21
N LYS A 204 -5.56 -3.89 -8.34
CA LYS A 204 -4.33 -4.65 -8.16
C LYS A 204 -3.74 -4.99 -9.52
N TYR A 205 -2.43 -5.16 -9.57
CA TYR A 205 -1.70 -5.37 -10.81
C TYR A 205 -0.58 -6.37 -10.60
N ILE A 206 -0.36 -7.20 -11.61
CA ILE A 206 0.88 -7.92 -11.83
C ILE A 206 1.64 -7.20 -12.93
N TRP A 207 2.90 -6.86 -12.66
CA TRP A 207 3.78 -6.14 -13.57
C TRP A 207 4.88 -7.07 -14.08
N LEU A 208 5.48 -6.73 -15.23
CA LEU A 208 6.81 -7.21 -15.57
C LEU A 208 7.78 -6.97 -14.40
N HIS A 209 8.75 -7.86 -14.19
CA HIS A 209 9.75 -7.73 -13.13
C HIS A 209 10.61 -6.49 -13.33
N ASP A 210 11.20 -5.97 -12.26
CA ASP A 210 11.95 -4.71 -12.31
C ASP A 210 13.22 -4.80 -13.16
N THR A 211 13.71 -6.01 -13.44
CA THR A 211 14.84 -6.25 -14.38
C THR A 211 14.46 -6.11 -15.85
N ALA A 212 13.18 -5.93 -16.18
CA ALA A 212 12.74 -5.67 -17.56
C ALA A 212 13.46 -4.42 -18.10
N PRO A 213 14.07 -4.45 -19.31
CA PRO A 213 14.83 -3.33 -19.83
C PRO A 213 14.03 -2.01 -19.86
N ILE A 214 12.77 -2.05 -20.27
CA ILE A 214 11.90 -0.87 -20.29
C ILE A 214 11.66 -0.27 -18.89
N LYS A 215 11.60 -1.10 -17.84
CA LYS A 215 11.51 -0.62 -16.45
C LYS A 215 12.85 -0.05 -15.98
N GLN A 216 13.96 -0.69 -16.30
CA GLN A 216 15.29 -0.19 -15.98
C GLN A 216 15.57 1.16 -16.64
N THR A 217 15.18 1.36 -17.90
CA THR A 217 15.28 2.67 -18.57
C THR A 217 14.44 3.73 -17.85
N ARG A 218 13.20 3.43 -17.46
CA ARG A 218 12.35 4.36 -16.68
C ARG A 218 12.95 4.68 -15.30
N GLU A 219 13.56 3.70 -14.66
CA GLU A 219 14.24 3.89 -13.38
C GLU A 219 15.53 4.71 -13.52
N ALA A 220 16.30 4.53 -14.60
CA ALA A 220 17.45 5.38 -14.93
C ALA A 220 17.03 6.83 -15.16
N GLN A 221 15.99 7.06 -15.99
CA GLN A 221 15.42 8.40 -16.23
C GLN A 221 14.95 9.09 -14.94
N LYS A 222 14.46 8.33 -13.96
CA LYS A 222 14.11 8.85 -12.63
C LYS A 222 15.34 9.38 -11.89
N PHE A 223 16.49 8.74 -12.01
CA PHE A 223 17.76 9.23 -11.45
C PHE A 223 18.33 10.39 -12.27
N ASP A 224 18.19 10.39 -13.59
CA ASP A 224 18.57 11.54 -14.43
C ASP A 224 17.84 12.81 -14.00
N LYS A 225 16.54 12.71 -13.67
CA LYS A 225 15.77 13.82 -13.08
C LYS A 225 16.31 14.28 -11.73
N ALA A 226 16.84 13.37 -10.91
CA ALA A 226 17.46 13.77 -9.65
C ALA A 226 18.78 14.52 -9.89
N THR A 227 19.55 14.14 -10.91
CA THR A 227 20.75 14.87 -11.34
C THR A 227 20.40 16.24 -11.95
N GLU A 228 19.33 16.32 -12.74
CA GLU A 228 18.85 17.62 -13.24
C GLU A 228 18.40 18.53 -12.09
N LEU A 229 17.68 17.98 -11.11
CA LEU A 229 17.31 18.70 -9.88
C LEU A 229 18.56 19.23 -9.16
N ASP A 230 19.61 18.42 -9.01
CA ASP A 230 20.88 18.83 -8.39
C ASP A 230 21.45 20.10 -9.05
N SER A 231 21.48 20.13 -10.39
CA SER A 231 21.99 21.27 -11.16
C SER A 231 21.14 22.55 -11.07
N ARG A 232 19.89 22.44 -10.62
CA ARG A 232 18.93 23.56 -10.51
C ARG A 232 18.49 23.82 -9.07
N LEU A 233 19.06 23.12 -8.09
CA LEU A 233 18.56 23.10 -6.72
C LEU A 233 18.52 24.51 -6.12
N GLU A 234 19.59 25.29 -6.31
CA GLU A 234 19.68 26.67 -5.83
C GLU A 234 18.57 27.56 -6.41
N LYS A 235 18.28 27.44 -7.72
CA LYS A 235 17.20 28.19 -8.37
C LYS A 235 15.82 27.80 -7.81
N ILE A 236 15.62 26.52 -7.55
CA ILE A 236 14.36 26.03 -6.96
C ILE A 236 14.22 26.51 -5.52
N GLN A 237 15.29 26.47 -4.73
CA GLN A 237 15.29 26.99 -3.37
C GLN A 237 15.04 28.50 -3.33
N GLN A 238 15.61 29.26 -4.26
CA GLN A 238 15.32 30.68 -4.43
C GLN A 238 13.84 30.91 -4.77
N HIS A 239 13.28 30.16 -5.71
CA HIS A 239 11.85 30.27 -6.06
C HIS A 239 10.94 29.93 -4.87
N ILE A 240 11.28 28.92 -4.07
CA ILE A 240 10.59 28.61 -2.82
C ILE A 240 10.69 29.80 -1.85
N GLU A 241 11.88 30.37 -1.68
CA GLU A 241 12.14 31.51 -0.78
C GLU A 241 11.36 32.77 -1.19
N GLU A 242 11.26 33.06 -2.48
CA GLU A 242 10.41 34.12 -3.03
C GLU A 242 8.93 33.83 -2.76
N GLY A 243 8.51 32.58 -2.97
CA GLY A 243 7.15 32.11 -2.71
C GLY A 243 6.73 32.23 -1.23
N LEU A 244 7.66 32.02 -0.30
CA LEU A 244 7.42 32.16 1.15
C LEU A 244 6.99 33.58 1.54
N ARG A 245 7.42 34.59 0.79
CA ARG A 245 7.11 36.02 1.01
C ARG A 245 6.06 36.59 0.07
N SER A 246 5.42 35.76 -0.76
CA SER A 246 4.44 36.22 -1.75
C SER A 246 3.22 36.88 -1.08
N ASP A 247 2.67 37.93 -1.68
CA ASP A 247 1.39 38.50 -1.24
C ASP A 247 0.23 37.52 -1.44
N ASN A 248 0.38 36.57 -2.38
CA ASN A 248 -0.59 35.53 -2.62
C ASN A 248 -0.50 34.43 -1.55
N ALA A 249 -1.51 34.36 -0.68
CA ALA A 249 -1.58 33.37 0.40
C ALA A 249 -1.51 31.92 -0.08
N LYS A 250 -2.02 31.59 -1.28
CA LYS A 250 -1.93 30.23 -1.83
C LYS A 250 -0.48 29.89 -2.19
N ILE A 251 0.26 30.83 -2.79
CA ILE A 251 1.69 30.65 -3.11
C ILE A 251 2.49 30.46 -1.81
N ARG A 252 2.27 31.29 -0.78
CA ARG A 252 2.94 31.13 0.53
C ARG A 252 2.72 29.73 1.13
N LYS A 253 1.49 29.22 1.07
CA LYS A 253 1.16 27.86 1.54
C LYS A 253 1.93 26.79 0.76
N ILE A 254 1.93 26.87 -0.57
CA ILE A 254 2.63 25.91 -1.43
C ILE A 254 4.14 25.95 -1.18
N ALA A 255 4.73 27.15 -1.13
CA ALA A 255 6.14 27.34 -0.85
C ALA A 255 6.52 26.79 0.53
N THR A 256 5.71 27.05 1.56
CA THR A 256 5.91 26.49 2.90
C THR A 256 5.91 24.96 2.88
N ALA A 257 4.96 24.33 2.16
CA ALA A 257 4.94 22.88 1.98
C ALA A 257 6.19 22.36 1.24
N CYS A 258 6.65 23.08 0.21
CA CYS A 258 7.89 22.76 -0.52
C CYS A 258 9.12 22.84 0.38
N THR A 259 9.22 23.84 1.25
CA THR A 259 10.31 23.93 2.24
C THR A 259 10.33 22.72 3.17
N LEU A 260 9.16 22.26 3.64
CA LEU A 260 9.08 21.05 4.46
C LEU A 260 9.50 19.79 3.67
N ILE A 261 9.11 19.67 2.40
CA ILE A 261 9.51 18.54 1.55
C ILE A 261 11.02 18.54 1.34
N ASP A 262 11.61 19.68 1.02
CA ASP A 262 13.04 19.84 0.77
C ASP A 262 13.86 19.56 2.03
N ARG A 263 13.60 20.28 3.13
CA ARG A 263 14.42 20.19 4.34
C ARG A 263 14.22 18.91 5.16
N LEU A 264 13.00 18.34 5.14
CA LEU A 264 12.66 17.18 5.98
C LEU A 264 12.51 15.88 5.20
N CYS A 265 12.65 15.91 3.87
CA CYS A 265 12.45 14.76 2.98
C CYS A 265 11.06 14.10 3.16
N LEU A 266 10.04 14.90 3.48
CA LEU A 266 8.68 14.43 3.67
C LEU A 266 8.09 13.95 2.34
N ARG A 267 7.21 12.94 2.42
CA ARG A 267 6.32 12.64 1.29
C ARG A 267 5.30 13.76 1.18
N VAL A 268 4.90 14.12 -0.04
CA VAL A 268 3.92 15.19 -0.29
C VAL A 268 2.64 14.98 0.54
N GLY A 269 2.09 13.76 0.54
CA GLY A 269 0.82 13.45 1.19
C GLY A 269 -0.35 13.74 0.27
N ASP A 270 -1.36 12.88 0.34
CA ASP A 270 -2.65 13.06 -0.32
C ASP A 270 -3.75 12.73 0.72
N GLU A 271 -4.96 13.23 0.46
CA GLU A 271 -6.13 12.95 1.30
C GLU A 271 -6.38 11.45 1.43
N LYS A 272 -6.85 11.05 2.61
CA LYS A 272 -7.13 9.65 2.96
C LYS A 272 -8.62 9.37 2.89
N ASP A 273 -8.94 8.20 2.35
CA ASP A 273 -10.32 7.70 2.37
C ASP A 273 -10.68 7.16 3.78
N PRO A 274 -11.97 7.08 4.13
CA PRO A 274 -12.42 6.67 5.48
C PRO A 274 -11.99 5.26 5.85
N ASP A 275 -11.72 4.44 4.85
CA ASP A 275 -11.31 3.06 4.95
C ASP A 275 -9.77 2.89 5.01
N GLU A 276 -9.00 3.98 5.02
CA GLU A 276 -7.54 3.96 5.17
C GLU A 276 -7.07 4.32 6.60
N ALA A 277 -5.83 3.98 6.92
CA ALA A 277 -5.21 4.40 8.17
C ALA A 277 -4.92 5.91 8.17
N ASP A 278 -5.22 6.59 9.30
CA ASP A 278 -4.92 8.01 9.52
C ASP A 278 -3.40 8.23 9.56
N THR A 279 -2.86 8.58 8.40
CA THR A 279 -1.44 8.81 8.15
C THR A 279 -1.30 10.05 7.27
N VAL A 280 -0.23 10.82 7.48
CA VAL A 280 -0.09 12.13 6.84
C VAL A 280 1.25 12.29 6.11
N GLY A 281 1.27 13.23 5.17
CA GLY A 281 2.46 13.78 4.52
C GLY A 281 2.50 15.30 4.69
N ALA A 282 3.40 15.98 3.97
CA ALA A 282 3.64 17.41 4.10
C ALA A 282 2.37 18.26 3.96
N THR A 283 1.54 18.03 2.93
CA THR A 283 0.33 18.81 2.66
C THR A 283 -0.85 18.42 3.55
N THR A 284 -0.83 17.23 4.15
CA THR A 284 -1.91 16.75 5.04
C THR A 284 -1.55 16.84 6.52
N LEU A 285 -0.48 17.57 6.87
CA LEU A 285 -0.13 17.89 8.25
C LEU A 285 -1.27 18.66 8.94
N ARG A 286 -1.34 18.52 10.26
CA ARG A 286 -2.38 19.10 11.13
C ARG A 286 -1.71 19.82 12.30
N PRO A 287 -2.40 20.77 12.96
CA PRO A 287 -1.85 21.47 14.12
C PRO A 287 -1.33 20.52 15.21
N GLU A 288 -2.01 19.40 15.45
CA GLU A 288 -1.61 18.38 16.44
C GLU A 288 -0.27 17.69 16.13
N HIS A 289 0.24 17.81 14.91
CA HIS A 289 1.48 17.18 14.45
C HIS A 289 2.71 18.07 14.63
N ILE A 290 2.55 19.34 14.99
CA ILE A 290 3.64 20.31 15.11
C ILE A 290 3.63 20.96 16.50
N LYS A 291 4.82 21.25 17.02
CA LYS A 291 5.00 22.02 18.25
C LYS A 291 6.14 23.01 18.05
N PHE A 292 5.84 24.29 18.23
CA PHE A 292 6.83 25.36 18.20
C PHE A 292 7.61 25.36 19.53
N LEU A 293 8.93 25.39 19.44
CA LEU A 293 9.86 25.40 20.56
C LEU A 293 10.65 26.73 20.55
N GLU A 294 11.56 26.89 21.51
CA GLU A 294 12.46 28.04 21.58
C GLU A 294 13.47 28.05 20.43
N GLN A 295 14.12 29.21 20.19
CA GLN A 295 15.22 29.37 19.23
C GLN A 295 14.90 28.83 17.82
N ASN A 296 13.70 29.10 17.33
CA ASN A 296 13.27 28.69 15.99
C ASN A 296 13.22 27.18 15.73
N TRP A 297 13.18 26.36 16.78
CA TRP A 297 12.99 24.93 16.65
C TRP A 297 11.51 24.57 16.51
N VAL A 298 11.22 23.64 15.60
CA VAL A 298 9.89 23.05 15.44
C VAL A 298 10.01 21.53 15.57
N GLU A 299 9.22 20.97 16.48
CA GLU A 299 9.03 19.53 16.62
C GLU A 299 7.87 19.07 15.74
N PHE A 300 8.13 18.06 14.91
CA PHE A 300 7.11 17.39 14.12
C PHE A 300 7.00 15.94 14.62
N ARG A 301 5.77 15.51 14.93
CA ARG A 301 5.48 14.17 15.44
C ARG A 301 4.15 13.65 14.88
N PHE A 302 4.21 12.68 13.98
CA PHE A 302 3.02 12.13 13.32
C PHE A 302 3.26 10.73 12.76
N LEU A 303 2.20 10.02 12.37
CA LEU A 303 2.30 8.75 11.66
C LEU A 303 2.35 8.99 10.15
N GLY A 304 3.45 8.61 9.50
CA GLY A 304 3.62 8.68 8.06
C GLY A 304 3.11 7.43 7.33
N LYS A 305 3.56 7.26 6.09
CA LYS A 305 3.27 6.05 5.29
C LYS A 305 3.51 4.78 6.12
N ASP A 306 2.60 3.82 6.01
CA ASP A 306 2.64 2.54 6.72
C ASP A 306 2.50 2.64 8.25
N SER A 307 1.97 3.76 8.74
CA SER A 307 1.81 4.07 10.16
C SER A 307 3.14 4.10 10.93
N VAL A 308 4.24 4.38 10.25
CA VAL A 308 5.56 4.56 10.87
C VAL A 308 5.60 5.93 11.56
N LEU A 309 5.98 5.96 12.84
CA LEU A 309 6.16 7.20 13.58
C LEU A 309 7.31 8.02 12.97
N TRP A 310 6.98 9.24 12.57
CA TRP A 310 7.94 10.25 12.16
C TRP A 310 8.06 11.26 13.29
N HIS A 311 9.26 11.40 13.85
CA HIS A 311 9.53 12.30 14.96
C HIS A 311 10.89 12.97 14.75
N LYS A 312 10.90 14.28 14.50
CA LYS A 312 12.13 15.08 14.43
C LYS A 312 11.89 16.49 14.97
N LYS A 313 12.98 17.11 15.41
CA LYS A 313 13.06 18.54 15.70
C LYS A 313 14.02 19.16 14.68
N ILE A 314 13.69 20.33 14.16
CA ILE A 314 14.54 21.05 13.22
C ILE A 314 14.43 22.56 13.45
N GLU A 315 15.52 23.27 13.24
CA GLU A 315 15.52 24.73 13.15
C GLU A 315 15.02 25.18 11.77
N LEU A 316 14.04 26.08 11.77
CA LEU A 316 13.45 26.61 10.54
C LEU A 316 13.65 28.13 10.45
N PRO A 317 13.72 28.70 9.23
CA PRO A 317 13.75 30.15 9.05
C PRO A 317 12.52 30.83 9.65
N ASP A 318 12.67 32.04 10.17
CA ASP A 318 11.58 32.82 10.81
C ASP A 318 10.34 32.92 9.94
N VAL A 319 10.51 33.19 8.64
CA VAL A 319 9.39 33.29 7.68
C VAL A 319 8.59 31.99 7.59
N VAL A 320 9.25 30.83 7.70
CA VAL A 320 8.58 29.52 7.67
C VAL A 320 7.82 29.29 8.96
N ILE A 321 8.39 29.68 10.10
CA ILE A 321 7.73 29.57 11.41
C ILE A 321 6.49 30.46 11.46
N GLN A 322 6.59 31.70 11.02
CA GLN A 322 5.46 32.63 10.95
C GLN A 322 4.35 32.07 10.06
N ASN A 323 4.70 31.56 8.87
CA ASN A 323 3.74 30.90 7.98
C ASN A 323 3.09 29.69 8.66
N LEU A 324 3.86 28.81 9.33
CA LEU A 324 3.32 27.64 10.04
C LEU A 324 2.42 28.03 11.21
N GLN A 325 2.74 29.10 11.95
CA GLN A 325 1.90 29.62 13.03
C GLN A 325 0.58 30.19 12.49
N GLU A 326 0.63 30.95 11.40
CA GLU A 326 -0.57 31.44 10.70
C GLU A 326 -1.44 30.26 10.22
N LEU A 327 -0.81 29.24 9.62
CA LEU A 327 -1.49 28.03 9.14
C LEU A 327 -2.11 27.23 10.27
N ALA A 328 -1.45 27.11 11.43
CA ALA A 328 -2.01 26.45 12.60
C ALA A 328 -3.23 27.20 13.14
N ARG A 329 -3.19 28.54 13.18
CA ARG A 329 -4.31 29.39 13.63
C ARG A 329 -5.51 29.35 12.67
N THR A 330 -5.25 29.19 11.38
CA THR A 330 -6.27 29.21 10.31
C THR A 330 -6.61 27.81 9.79
N ALA A 331 -6.11 26.77 10.45
CA ALA A 331 -6.28 25.38 10.06
C ALA A 331 -7.77 25.01 10.04
N ARG A 332 -8.17 24.31 8.98
CA ARG A 332 -9.56 23.92 8.73
C ARG A 332 -9.61 22.60 7.97
N PRO A 333 -10.77 21.93 7.94
CA PRO A 333 -11.01 20.80 7.05
C PRO A 333 -10.57 21.07 5.62
N SER A 334 -9.98 20.05 4.99
CA SER A 334 -9.54 20.13 3.59
C SER A 334 -10.74 20.32 2.65
N LEU A 335 -10.62 21.27 1.72
CA LEU A 335 -11.61 21.46 0.66
C LEU A 335 -11.46 20.42 -0.47
N THR A 336 -10.35 19.68 -0.47
CA THR A 336 -10.04 18.68 -1.50
C THR A 336 -10.61 17.28 -1.19
N ALA A 337 -11.24 17.12 -0.02
CA ALA A 337 -11.91 15.88 0.38
C ALA A 337 -13.10 15.55 -0.56
N LYS A 338 -13.11 14.32 -1.11
CA LYS A 338 -14.16 13.87 -2.03
C LYS A 338 -15.48 13.60 -1.31
N SER A 339 -16.57 14.12 -1.89
CA SER A 339 -18.05 13.90 -1.77
C SER A 339 -18.73 13.39 -0.48
N ASN A 340 -18.08 12.75 0.50
CA ASN A 340 -18.74 12.22 1.69
C ASN A 340 -18.21 12.88 2.98
N LYS A 341 -18.58 14.16 3.16
CA LYS A 341 -18.11 15.09 4.21
C LYS A 341 -18.46 14.69 5.67
N LYS A 342 -19.04 13.51 5.90
CA LYS A 342 -19.53 13.08 7.24
C LYS A 342 -18.52 12.24 8.05
N HIS A 343 -17.41 11.79 7.47
CA HIS A 343 -16.45 10.98 8.21
C HIS A 343 -15.51 11.85 9.07
N PRO A 344 -15.19 11.46 10.33
CA PRO A 344 -14.36 12.26 11.24
C PRO A 344 -12.96 12.62 10.71
N ILE A 345 -12.41 11.82 9.79
CA ILE A 345 -11.10 12.12 9.19
C ILE A 345 -11.14 13.41 8.37
N TYR A 346 -12.26 13.70 7.71
CA TYR A 346 -12.44 14.89 6.88
C TYR A 346 -12.76 16.14 7.69
N SER A 347 -13.22 16.00 8.94
CA SER A 347 -13.47 17.14 9.83
C SER A 347 -12.22 17.61 10.58
N LYS A 348 -11.09 16.89 10.48
CA LYS A 348 -9.86 17.30 11.17
C LYS A 348 -9.23 18.52 10.48
N PRO A 349 -8.82 19.55 11.23
CA PRO A 349 -8.19 20.72 10.64
C PRO A 349 -6.79 20.37 10.11
N GLN A 350 -6.53 20.76 8.86
CA GLN A 350 -5.23 20.63 8.21
C GLN A 350 -4.52 21.99 8.10
N LEU A 351 -3.19 21.96 8.12
CA LEU A 351 -2.36 23.15 7.90
C LEU A 351 -2.48 23.65 6.47
N PHE A 352 -2.66 22.77 5.48
CA PHE A 352 -2.74 23.13 4.06
C PHE A 352 -4.06 22.68 3.40
N PRO A 353 -5.22 23.18 3.85
CA PRO A 353 -6.55 22.67 3.47
C PRO A 353 -6.91 22.82 1.98
N ASP A 354 -6.17 23.67 1.26
CA ASP A 354 -6.41 24.00 -0.15
C ASP A 354 -5.19 23.70 -1.03
N VAL A 355 -4.21 22.93 -0.53
CA VAL A 355 -2.99 22.56 -1.26
C VAL A 355 -2.96 21.06 -1.48
N SER A 356 -3.02 20.67 -2.74
CA SER A 356 -2.87 19.28 -3.17
C SER A 356 -1.44 18.99 -3.65
N SER A 357 -1.15 17.71 -3.86
CA SER A 357 0.08 17.29 -4.54
C SER A 357 0.23 17.87 -5.95
N ARG A 358 -0.88 18.19 -6.64
CA ARG A 358 -0.86 18.85 -7.95
C ARG A 358 -0.38 20.29 -7.85
N ASP A 359 -0.83 21.03 -6.84
CA ASP A 359 -0.40 22.42 -6.63
C ASP A 359 1.11 22.49 -6.34
N VAL A 360 1.60 21.60 -5.48
CA VAL A 360 3.04 21.48 -5.18
C VAL A 360 3.85 21.14 -6.43
N ASN A 361 3.44 20.14 -7.20
CA ASN A 361 4.15 19.75 -8.42
C ASN A 361 4.08 20.83 -9.51
N GLY A 362 2.96 21.56 -9.59
CA GLY A 362 2.78 22.70 -10.51
C GLY A 362 3.78 23.81 -10.22
N PHE A 363 3.84 24.26 -8.96
CA PHE A 363 4.79 25.28 -8.51
C PHE A 363 6.25 24.88 -8.78
N LEU A 364 6.64 23.64 -8.45
CA LEU A 364 7.99 23.14 -8.75
C LEU A 364 8.27 23.05 -10.25
N SER A 365 7.24 22.78 -11.06
CA SER A 365 7.36 22.66 -12.52
C SER A 365 7.57 24.00 -13.22
N GLU A 366 7.29 25.13 -12.57
CA GLU A 366 7.57 26.47 -13.10
C GLU A 366 9.09 26.69 -13.30
N VAL A 367 9.92 26.07 -12.45
CA VAL A 367 11.39 26.17 -12.52
C VAL A 367 12.01 24.98 -13.27
N MET A 368 11.43 23.78 -13.10
CA MET A 368 11.91 22.55 -13.74
C MET A 368 10.72 21.74 -14.26
N PRO A 369 10.38 21.85 -15.56
CA PRO A 369 9.23 21.15 -16.13
C PRO A 369 9.20 19.65 -15.81
N GLY A 370 8.08 19.19 -15.23
CA GLY A 370 7.91 17.78 -14.88
C GLY A 370 8.64 17.33 -13.61
N LEU A 371 9.13 18.28 -12.81
CA LEU A 371 9.58 18.05 -11.44
C LEU A 371 8.39 17.76 -10.52
N SER A 372 8.57 16.80 -9.61
CA SER A 372 7.58 16.51 -8.57
C SER A 372 8.24 16.39 -7.21
N ALA A 373 7.44 16.55 -6.15
CA ALA A 373 7.90 16.41 -4.76
C ALA A 373 8.62 15.08 -4.48
N LYS A 374 8.31 14.00 -5.22
CA LYS A 374 8.97 12.70 -5.06
C LYS A 374 10.46 12.76 -5.42
N VAL A 375 10.86 13.61 -6.38
CA VAL A 375 12.24 13.68 -6.89
C VAL A 375 13.20 14.19 -5.82
N PHE A 376 12.79 15.14 -4.97
CA PHE A 376 13.57 15.61 -3.82
C PHE A 376 14.05 14.47 -2.92
N ARG A 377 13.17 13.50 -2.63
CA ARG A 377 13.54 12.36 -1.77
C ARG A 377 14.55 11.44 -2.44
N THR A 378 14.50 11.30 -3.76
CA THR A 378 15.49 10.54 -4.53
C THR A 378 16.83 11.29 -4.55
N HIS A 379 16.80 12.58 -4.87
CA HIS A 379 17.97 13.45 -4.88
C HIS A 379 18.69 13.49 -3.53
N HIS A 380 18.00 13.84 -2.44
CA HIS A 380 18.62 13.94 -1.11
C HIS A 380 19.22 12.63 -0.62
N ALA A 381 18.54 11.51 -0.88
CA ALA A 381 19.09 10.19 -0.55
C ALA A 381 20.37 9.89 -1.36
N THR A 382 20.36 10.17 -2.67
CA THR A 382 21.53 10.01 -3.54
C THR A 382 22.68 10.93 -3.12
N ALA A 383 22.39 12.19 -2.80
CA ALA A 383 23.38 13.17 -2.37
C ALA A 383 24.05 12.76 -1.04
N VAL A 384 23.28 12.27 -0.06
CA VAL A 384 23.81 11.77 1.21
C VAL A 384 24.74 10.58 0.97
N VAL A 385 24.32 9.58 0.17
CA VAL A 385 25.17 8.42 -0.13
C VAL A 385 26.46 8.85 -0.85
N LYS A 386 26.33 9.72 -1.86
CA LYS A 386 27.48 10.27 -2.59
C LYS A 386 28.46 10.96 -1.64
N LYS A 387 27.96 11.87 -0.80
CA LYS A 387 28.77 12.59 0.20
C LYS A 387 29.47 11.62 1.15
N SER A 388 28.74 10.68 1.74
CA SER A 388 29.33 9.70 2.67
C SER A 388 30.42 8.85 2.02
N LEU A 389 30.27 8.45 0.75
CA LEU A 389 31.29 7.68 0.02
C LEU A 389 32.54 8.50 -0.33
N TYR A 390 32.41 9.82 -0.53
CA TYR A 390 33.56 10.70 -0.77
C TYR A 390 34.28 11.07 0.54
N GLU A 391 33.54 11.25 1.65
CA GLU A 391 34.12 11.57 2.96
C GLU A 391 34.79 10.38 3.66
N THR A 392 34.50 9.15 3.20
CA THR A 392 35.14 7.92 3.71
C THR A 392 36.28 7.40 2.83
N ARG A 393 36.66 8.15 1.79
CA ARG A 393 37.90 7.97 1.03
C ARG A 393 38.95 8.96 1.52
#